data_AF-A0A9E7IB93-F1
#
_entry.id   AF-A0A9E7IB93-F1
#
_cell.length_a   1.000
_cell.length_b   1.000
_cell.length_c   1.000
_cell.angle_alpha   90.00
_cell.angle_beta   90.00
_cell.angle_gamma   90.00
#
_symmetry.space_group_name_H-M   'P 1'
#
loop_
_entity.id
_entity.type
_entity.pdbx_description
1 polymer ?
#
loop_
_entity_poly.entity_id
_entity_poly.type
_entity_poly.pdbx_seq_one_letter_code
_entity_poly.pdbx_strand_id
1 'polypeptide(L)'
;MSTARFIKCVTVGDGAVGKTCMLISYTSNTFPTDYVPTVFDNFSANVIVDGSTVNLGLWDTADLREDKQFFIDHPGATSITSAQGEELKKMIGAAVYIECSSKTQQNVKAVFDAAIKVVLCPPKPKKKTRKQRTCFIL
;
A
#
# COMPACT_ATOMS: atom_id res chain seq x y z
N MET A 1 2.79 31.96 -2.51
CA MET A 1 2.22 30.78 -1.82
C MET A 1 2.79 29.54 -2.49
N SER A 2 3.46 28.66 -1.74
CA SER A 2 3.95 27.39 -2.29
C SER A 2 2.72 26.51 -2.58
N THR A 3 2.41 26.26 -3.85
CA THR A 3 1.31 25.38 -4.24
C THR A 3 1.59 23.98 -3.68
N ALA A 4 0.66 23.41 -2.93
CA ALA A 4 0.82 22.08 -2.36
C ALA A 4 1.05 21.05 -3.47
N ARG A 5 2.11 20.24 -3.36
CA ARG A 5 2.43 19.21 -4.34
C ARG A 5 1.33 18.15 -4.33
N PHE A 6 0.80 17.84 -5.50
CA PHE A 6 -0.17 16.75 -5.66
C PHE A 6 0.54 15.39 -5.74
N ILE A 7 0.10 14.42 -4.94
CA ILE A 7 0.61 13.06 -4.94
C ILE A 7 -0.55 12.11 -5.18
N LYS A 8 -0.42 11.28 -6.23
CA LYS A 8 -1.38 10.21 -6.54
C LYS A 8 -0.97 8.91 -5.87
N CYS A 9 -1.75 8.46 -4.88
CA CYS A 9 -1.57 7.17 -4.21
C CYS A 9 -2.66 6.19 -4.67
N VAL A 10 -2.23 5.05 -5.23
CA VAL A 10 -3.12 4.00 -5.70
C VAL A 10 -2.89 2.77 -4.83
N THR A 11 -3.93 2.26 -4.21
CA THR A 11 -3.86 1.02 -3.40
C THR A 11 -4.23 -0.18 -4.26
N VAL A 12 -3.32 -1.13 -4.38
CA VAL A 12 -3.52 -2.37 -5.14
C VAL A 12 -3.31 -3.59 -4.25
N GLY A 13 -3.89 -4.70 -4.66
CA GLY A 13 -3.77 -5.97 -3.95
C GLY A 13 -4.99 -6.84 -4.16
N ASP A 14 -4.84 -8.08 -3.75
CA ASP A 14 -5.86 -9.11 -3.76
C ASP A 14 -7.19 -8.64 -3.17
N GLY A 15 -8.27 -9.27 -3.58
CA GLY A 15 -9.56 -8.93 -3.04
C GLY A 15 -9.76 -9.38 -1.60
N ALA A 16 -10.64 -8.68 -0.89
CA ALA A 16 -10.93 -8.86 0.53
C ALA A 16 -9.74 -8.64 1.51
N VAL A 17 -8.57 -8.18 1.04
CA VAL A 17 -7.41 -7.88 1.91
C VAL A 17 -7.54 -6.57 2.72
N GLY A 18 -8.63 -5.83 2.54
CA GLY A 18 -8.92 -4.61 3.33
C GLY A 18 -8.39 -3.29 2.74
N LYS A 19 -8.14 -3.21 1.43
CA LYS A 19 -7.69 -1.98 0.74
C LYS A 19 -8.63 -0.79 1.00
N THR A 20 -9.90 -0.98 0.69
CA THR A 20 -10.97 0.01 0.91
C THR A 20 -11.07 0.40 2.37
N CYS A 21 -11.07 -0.58 3.28
CA CYS A 21 -11.11 -0.32 4.72
C CYS A 21 -9.91 0.52 5.19
N MET A 22 -8.71 0.28 4.64
CA MET A 22 -7.52 1.07 4.96
C MET A 22 -7.64 2.53 4.50
N LEU A 23 -8.17 2.76 3.29
CA LEU A 23 -8.41 4.11 2.76
C LEU A 23 -9.45 4.86 3.60
N ILE A 24 -10.60 4.24 3.88
CA ILE A 24 -11.65 4.83 4.72
C ILE A 24 -11.11 5.11 6.13
N SER A 25 -10.41 4.13 6.72
CA SER A 25 -9.80 4.25 8.05
C SER A 25 -8.84 5.42 8.14
N TYR A 26 -8.07 5.68 7.08
CA TYR A 26 -7.16 6.81 7.02
C TYR A 26 -7.89 8.15 6.87
N THR A 27 -8.91 8.24 6.02
CA THR A 27 -9.59 9.52 5.75
C THR A 27 -10.57 9.92 6.84
N SER A 28 -11.22 8.94 7.48
CA SER A 28 -12.29 9.17 8.46
C SER A 28 -11.85 8.99 9.92
N ASN A 29 -10.65 8.47 10.16
CA ASN A 29 -10.18 8.04 11.49
C ASN A 29 -11.10 7.02 12.18
N THR A 30 -12.00 6.36 11.45
CA THR A 30 -12.86 5.28 11.95
C THR A 30 -12.85 4.08 11.01
N PHE A 31 -13.07 2.89 11.56
CA PHE A 31 -13.21 1.70 10.74
C PHE A 31 -14.67 1.59 10.25
N PRO A 32 -14.92 1.33 8.95
CA PRO A 32 -16.28 1.19 8.43
C PRO A 32 -16.97 -0.03 9.05
N THR A 33 -18.13 0.16 9.67
CA THR A 33 -18.96 -0.93 10.23
C THR A 33 -19.80 -1.62 9.17
N ASP A 34 -20.26 -0.86 8.18
CA ASP A 34 -21.06 -1.34 7.07
C ASP A 34 -20.17 -1.41 5.82
N TYR A 35 -19.94 -2.62 5.31
CA TYR A 35 -19.20 -2.81 4.07
C TYR A 35 -20.08 -2.38 2.90
N VAL A 36 -19.79 -1.20 2.35
CA VAL A 36 -20.37 -0.73 1.08
C VAL A 36 -19.36 -1.04 -0.03
N PRO A 37 -19.66 -1.97 -0.97
CA PRO A 37 -18.78 -2.28 -2.09
C PRO A 37 -18.48 -1.02 -2.90
N THR A 38 -17.20 -0.76 -3.17
CA THR A 38 -16.78 0.48 -3.81
C THR A 38 -17.11 0.51 -5.30
N VAL A 39 -17.97 1.44 -5.71
CA VAL A 39 -18.01 1.97 -7.07
C VAL A 39 -16.92 3.05 -7.18
N PHE A 40 -15.66 2.64 -7.08
CA PHE A 40 -14.47 3.48 -7.33
C PHE A 40 -14.52 4.88 -6.69
N ASP A 41 -14.17 5.01 -5.41
CA ASP A 41 -14.05 6.33 -4.77
C ASP A 41 -12.65 6.93 -4.97
N ASN A 42 -12.60 8.17 -5.48
CA ASN A 42 -11.39 9.00 -5.47
C ASN A 42 -11.52 10.03 -4.35
N PHE A 43 -10.69 9.91 -3.32
CA PHE A 43 -10.63 10.86 -2.22
C PHE A 43 -9.38 11.74 -2.35
N SER A 44 -9.45 12.99 -1.89
CA SER A 44 -8.25 13.83 -1.76
C SER A 44 -8.24 14.58 -0.44
N ALA A 45 -7.07 14.66 0.20
CA ALA A 45 -6.89 15.39 1.45
C ALA A 45 -5.56 16.16 1.46
N ASN A 46 -5.57 17.33 2.09
CA ASN A 46 -4.33 18.05 2.40
C ASN A 46 -3.73 17.47 3.68
N VAL A 47 -2.49 17.00 3.58
CA VAL A 47 -1.79 16.35 4.71
C VAL A 47 -0.40 16.96 4.88
N ILE A 48 0.05 17.02 6.14
CA ILE A 48 1.35 17.56 6.50
C ILE A 48 2.27 16.40 6.89
N VAL A 49 3.37 16.25 6.16
CA VAL A 49 4.40 15.23 6.42
C VAL A 49 5.76 15.91 6.44
N ASP A 50 6.49 15.77 7.55
CA ASP A 50 7.79 16.41 7.78
C ASP A 50 7.79 17.93 7.48
N GLY A 51 6.71 18.62 7.87
CA GLY A 51 6.53 20.06 7.65
C GLY A 51 6.11 20.46 6.24
N SER A 52 6.05 19.51 5.29
CA SER A 52 5.60 19.75 3.92
C SER A 52 4.10 19.48 3.77
N THR A 53 3.35 20.45 3.25
CA THR A 53 1.93 20.26 2.90
C THR A 53 1.82 19.63 1.52
N VAL A 54 1.12 18.51 1.40
CA VAL A 54 0.85 17.81 0.14
C VAL A 54 -0.66 17.59 -0.02
N ASN A 55 -1.13 17.64 -1.25
CA ASN A 55 -2.48 17.19 -1.59
C ASN A 55 -2.37 15.72 -2.02
N LEU A 56 -2.79 14.82 -1.14
CA LEU A 56 -2.77 13.38 -1.37
C LEU A 56 -4.10 12.95 -1.96
N GLY A 57 -4.10 12.51 -3.21
CA GLY A 57 -5.23 11.78 -3.77
C GLY A 57 -5.08 10.28 -3.52
N LEU A 58 -6.19 9.62 -3.20
CA LEU A 58 -6.32 8.21 -2.87
C LEU A 58 -7.25 7.55 -3.88
N TRP A 59 -6.73 6.58 -4.61
CA TRP A 59 -7.48 5.80 -5.59
C TRP A 59 -7.61 4.37 -5.11
N ASP A 60 -8.83 4.00 -4.73
CA ASP A 60 -9.20 2.62 -4.48
C ASP A 60 -9.33 1.89 -5.82
N THR A 61 -8.59 0.82 -6.02
CA THR A 61 -8.82 -0.05 -7.18
C THR A 61 -9.85 -1.10 -6.81
N ALA A 62 -10.89 -1.25 -7.65
CA ALA A 62 -11.98 -2.19 -7.46
C ALA A 62 -11.50 -3.54 -6.92
N ASP A 63 -12.20 -4.01 -5.88
CA ASP A 63 -12.03 -5.34 -5.33
C ASP A 63 -12.61 -6.34 -6.36
N LEU A 64 -11.77 -6.89 -7.24
CA LEU A 64 -12.20 -7.84 -8.28
C LEU A 64 -12.51 -9.24 -7.71
N ARG A 65 -13.17 -9.35 -6.55
CA ARG A 65 -13.42 -10.63 -5.90
C ARG A 65 -14.84 -10.78 -5.36
N GLU A 66 -15.63 -11.59 -6.05
CA GLU A 66 -16.45 -12.62 -5.40
C GLU A 66 -15.55 -13.83 -5.14
N ASP A 67 -14.75 -13.81 -4.07
CA ASP A 67 -13.78 -14.89 -3.85
C ASP A 67 -13.93 -15.50 -2.46
N LYS A 68 -15.11 -16.11 -2.25
CA LYS A 68 -15.28 -17.14 -1.23
C LYS A 68 -14.39 -18.36 -1.52
N GLN A 69 -13.88 -18.49 -2.76
CA GLN A 69 -13.07 -19.59 -3.24
C GLN A 69 -11.63 -19.53 -2.71
N PHE A 70 -11.06 -18.35 -2.42
CA PHE A 70 -9.71 -18.20 -1.87
C PHE A 70 -9.45 -19.04 -0.61
N PHE A 71 -10.36 -19.03 0.37
CA PHE A 71 -10.25 -19.85 1.58
C PHE A 71 -10.49 -21.34 1.32
N ILE A 72 -11.22 -21.68 0.27
CA ILE A 72 -11.48 -23.06 -0.17
C ILE A 72 -10.25 -23.62 -0.89
N ASP A 73 -9.58 -22.82 -1.70
CA ASP A 73 -8.41 -23.19 -2.50
C ASP A 73 -7.12 -23.19 -1.67
N HIS A 74 -7.08 -22.45 -0.56
CA HIS A 74 -5.93 -22.38 0.36
C HIS A 74 -6.35 -22.75 1.79
N PRO A 75 -6.78 -24.01 2.03
CA PRO A 75 -7.10 -24.46 3.37
C PRO A 75 -5.84 -24.43 4.23
N GLY A 76 -5.79 -23.50 5.19
CA GLY A 76 -4.62 -23.28 6.04
C GLY A 76 -3.81 -22.02 5.73
N ALA A 77 -4.31 -21.09 4.91
CA ALA A 77 -3.69 -19.77 4.77
C ALA A 77 -3.59 -19.08 6.16
N THR A 78 -2.37 -18.97 6.68
CA THR A 78 -2.08 -18.30 7.95
C THR A 78 -1.65 -16.86 7.73
N SER A 79 -1.74 -16.05 8.77
CA SER A 79 -1.16 -14.70 8.79
C SER A 79 0.31 -14.74 8.36
N ILE A 80 0.68 -13.84 7.46
CA ILE A 80 2.08 -13.63 7.08
C ILE A 80 2.84 -13.11 8.30
N THR A 81 4.00 -13.70 8.57
CA THR A 81 4.90 -13.21 9.62
C THR A 81 5.65 -11.96 9.15
N SER A 82 6.05 -11.11 10.08
CA SER A 82 6.83 -9.90 9.76
C SER A 82 8.15 -10.22 9.04
N ALA A 83 8.77 -11.36 9.36
CA ALA A 83 9.97 -11.84 8.67
C ALA A 83 9.70 -12.17 7.20
N GLN A 84 8.59 -12.85 6.90
CA GLN A 84 8.18 -13.13 5.52
C GLN A 84 7.85 -11.84 4.75
N GLY A 85 7.21 -10.87 5.39
CA GLY A 85 6.92 -9.56 4.80
C GLY A 85 8.18 -8.75 4.45
N GLU A 86 9.15 -8.68 5.37
CA GLU A 86 10.44 -8.03 5.11
C GLU A 86 11.23 -8.75 4.01
N GLU A 87 11.16 -10.07 3.93
CA GLU A 87 11.80 -10.81 2.84
C GLU A 87 11.14 -10.51 1.49
N LEU A 88 9.80 -10.50 1.43
CA LEU A 88 9.07 -10.14 0.22
C LEU A 88 9.40 -8.72 -0.27
N LYS A 89 9.48 -7.75 0.64
CA LYS A 89 9.92 -6.37 0.34
C LYS A 89 11.28 -6.34 -0.35
N LYS A 90 12.26 -7.13 0.14
CA LYS A 90 13.59 -7.21 -0.50
C LYS A 90 13.49 -7.82 -1.90
N MET A 91 12.72 -8.90 -2.05
CA MET A 91 12.56 -9.60 -3.32
C MET A 91 11.97 -8.71 -4.41
N ILE A 92 10.92 -7.94 -4.09
CA ILE A 92 10.26 -7.04 -5.04
C ILE A 92 10.91 -5.66 -5.15
N GLY A 93 11.87 -5.35 -4.28
CA GLY A 93 12.55 -4.06 -4.24
C GLY A 93 11.67 -2.91 -3.74
N ALA A 94 10.69 -3.19 -2.88
CA ALA A 94 9.82 -2.17 -2.29
C ALA A 94 10.62 -1.22 -1.37
N ALA A 95 10.20 0.04 -1.33
CA ALA A 95 10.88 1.06 -0.52
C ALA A 95 10.71 0.81 0.98
N VAL A 96 9.55 0.34 1.40
CA VAL A 96 9.18 0.15 2.81
C VAL A 96 8.22 -1.03 2.95
N TYR A 97 8.25 -1.67 4.11
CA TYR A 97 7.24 -2.64 4.55
C TYR A 97 6.70 -2.14 5.89
N ILE A 98 5.37 -2.11 6.02
CA ILE A 98 4.67 -1.65 7.22
C ILE A 98 3.45 -2.53 7.40
N GLU A 99 3.36 -3.22 8.54
CA GLU A 99 2.15 -3.90 8.98
C GLU A 99 1.19 -2.88 9.59
N CYS A 100 -0.10 -2.96 9.25
CA CYS A 100 -1.12 -2.08 9.79
C CYS A 100 -2.43 -2.82 10.03
N SER A 101 -3.29 -2.24 10.86
CA SER A 101 -4.65 -2.71 11.09
C SER A 101 -5.59 -1.53 11.01
N SER A 102 -6.41 -1.51 9.95
CA SER A 102 -7.47 -0.51 9.79
C SER A 102 -8.47 -0.56 10.93
N LYS A 103 -8.77 -1.76 11.44
CA LYS A 103 -9.75 -1.96 12.52
C LYS A 103 -9.32 -1.30 13.83
N THR A 104 -8.04 -1.36 14.15
CA THR A 104 -7.47 -0.80 15.40
C THR A 104 -6.74 0.52 15.17
N GLN A 105 -6.75 1.04 13.93
CA GLN A 105 -5.97 2.20 13.49
C GLN A 105 -4.44 2.07 13.67
N GLN A 106 -3.94 0.88 13.95
CA GLN A 106 -2.53 0.66 14.16
C GLN A 106 -1.77 0.88 12.84
N ASN A 107 -0.79 1.79 12.87
CA ASN A 107 0.12 2.12 11.76
C ASN A 107 -0.53 2.64 10.46
N VAL A 108 -1.84 2.86 10.42
CA VAL A 108 -2.53 3.33 9.19
C VAL A 108 -1.92 4.64 8.70
N LYS A 109 -1.75 5.63 9.58
CA LYS A 109 -1.09 6.90 9.23
C LYS A 109 0.37 6.68 8.77
N ALA A 110 1.10 5.76 9.41
CA ALA A 110 2.50 5.48 9.09
C ALA A 110 2.67 4.95 7.66
N VAL A 111 1.71 4.15 7.16
CA VAL A 111 1.68 3.68 5.76
C VAL A 111 1.67 4.86 4.79
N PHE A 112 0.74 5.81 4.96
CA PHE A 112 0.61 6.94 4.04
C PHE A 112 1.72 7.98 4.22
N ASP A 113 2.16 8.24 5.45
CA ASP A 113 3.32 9.10 5.70
C ASP A 113 4.57 8.56 5.01
N ALA A 114 4.82 7.24 5.11
CA ALA A 114 5.97 6.62 4.45
C ALA A 114 5.86 6.70 2.92
N ALA A 115 4.67 6.47 2.35
CA ALA A 115 4.43 6.61 0.91
C ALA A 115 4.71 8.05 0.42
N ILE A 116 4.24 9.06 1.16
CA ILE A 116 4.51 10.47 0.86
C ILE A 116 6.02 10.77 0.96
N LYS A 117 6.67 10.30 2.03
CA LYS A 117 8.12 10.49 2.24
C LYS A 117 8.95 9.90 1.10
N VAL A 118 8.58 8.74 0.55
CA VAL A 118 9.27 8.14 -0.61
C VAL A 118 9.16 9.03 -1.85
N VAL A 119 8.06 9.76 -2.03
CA VAL A 119 7.87 10.68 -3.16
C VAL A 119 8.60 12.01 -2.95
N LEU A 120 8.61 12.52 -1.72
CA LEU A 120 9.31 13.75 -1.35
C LEU A 120 10.83 13.56 -1.33
N CYS A 121 11.29 12.41 -0.84
CA CYS A 121 12.69 12.03 -0.67
C CYS A 121 12.95 10.66 -1.33
N PRO A 122 13.05 10.59 -2.67
CA PRO A 122 13.24 9.33 -3.37
C PRO A 122 14.53 8.62 -2.93
N PRO A 123 14.49 7.30 -2.62
CA PRO A 123 15.68 6.55 -2.30
C PRO A 123 16.65 6.55 -3.49
N LYS A 124 17.95 6.70 -3.21
CA LYS A 124 18.98 6.66 -4.26
C LYS A 124 18.92 5.32 -5.00
N PRO A 125 18.98 5.30 -6.34
CA PRO A 125 18.94 4.04 -7.10
C PRO A 125 20.13 3.16 -6.70
N LYS A 126 19.84 1.91 -6.28
CA LYS A 126 20.87 0.91 -6.04
C LYS A 126 21.52 0.56 -7.39
N LYS A 127 22.84 0.78 -7.54
CA LYS A 127 23.59 0.32 -8.72
C LYS A 127 23.41 -1.20 -8.86
N LYS A 128 22.77 -1.66 -9.95
CA LYS A 128 22.71 -3.09 -10.27
C LYS A 128 24.11 -3.55 -10.68
N THR A 129 24.79 -4.33 -9.86
CA THR A 129 25.91 -5.16 -10.34
C THR A 129 25.32 -6.19 -11.31
N ARG A 130 25.56 -5.97 -12.60
CA ARG A 130 25.14 -6.87 -13.67
C ARG A 130 25.91 -8.20 -13.49
N LYS A 131 25.32 -9.19 -12.80
CA LYS A 131 25.80 -10.57 -12.92
C LYS A 131 25.60 -10.96 -14.38
N GLN A 132 26.69 -11.05 -15.15
CA GLN A 132 26.66 -11.66 -16.47
C GLN A 132 26.13 -13.09 -16.31
N ARG A 133 24.91 -13.36 -16.76
CA ARG A 133 24.49 -14.71 -17.07
C ARG A 133 25.03 -15.01 -18.46
N THR A 134 26.15 -15.71 -18.53
CA THR A 134 26.60 -16.33 -19.78
C THR A 134 25.60 -17.43 -20.13
N CYS A 135 24.79 -17.17 -21.15
CA CYS A 135 24.00 -18.22 -21.80
C CYS A 135 24.85 -18.72 -22.97
N PHE A 136 25.37 -19.94 -22.87
CA PHE A 136 25.98 -20.62 -24.01
C PHE A 136 24.89 -21.44 -24.70
N ILE A 137 24.63 -21.14 -25.97
CA ILE A 137 23.89 -22.03 -26.85
C ILE A 137 24.95 -22.91 -27.51
N LEU A 138 24.86 -24.22 -27.24
CA LEU A 138 25.59 -25.28 -27.96
C LEU A 138 24.78 -25.70 -29.18
#